data_AF-A0AAN5D2Q3-F1
#
_entry.id   AF-A0AAN5D2Q3-F1
#
_cell.length_a   1.000
_cell.length_b   1.000
_cell.length_c   1.000
_cell.angle_alpha   90.00
_cell.angle_beta   90.00
_cell.angle_gamma   90.00
#
_symmetry.space_group_name_H-M   'P 1'
#
loop_
_entity.id
_entity.type
_entity.pdbx_description
1 polymer ?
#
loop_
_entity_poly.entity_id
_entity_poly.type
_entity_poly.pdbx_seq_one_letter_code
_entity_poly.pdbx_strand_id
1 'polypeptide(L)'
;QLLAIQSPVFEALFFGEFTEKGKNEVEIKDVVYEEFIDLLHLLYSRSMRVTDHTVPHILKLADRFQIESLMKESEVHLIISRGFDRMEKLRFADQYRLDNLKDICLDSFTDLNGLASNLNSSPEFANFSADMKAVICENG
;
A
#
# COMPACT_ATOMS: atom_id res chain seq x y z
N GLN A 1 22.93 -5.15 -4.34
CA GLN A 1 22.20 -6.39 -4.70
C GLN A 1 20.92 -6.59 -3.89
N LEU A 2 20.88 -6.33 -2.58
CA LEU A 2 19.67 -6.55 -1.76
C LEU A 2 18.40 -5.88 -2.32
N LEU A 3 18.47 -4.60 -2.71
CA LEU A 3 17.33 -3.89 -3.30
C LEU A 3 16.80 -4.54 -4.59
N ALA A 4 17.69 -4.99 -5.48
CA ALA A 4 17.30 -5.68 -6.71
C ALA A 4 16.61 -7.03 -6.45
N ILE A 5 17.00 -7.73 -5.39
CA ILE A 5 16.34 -8.99 -5.00
C ILE A 5 14.90 -8.73 -4.51
N GLN A 6 14.67 -7.58 -3.88
CA GLN A 6 13.38 -7.22 -3.28
C GLN A 6 12.46 -6.46 -4.25
N SER A 7 12.97 -6.01 -5.40
CA SER A 7 12.27 -5.11 -6.30
C SER A 7 12.74 -5.32 -7.73
N PRO A 8 11.85 -5.77 -8.65
CA PRO A 8 12.17 -5.83 -10.07
C PRO A 8 12.45 -4.43 -10.65
N VAL A 9 11.88 -3.37 -10.06
CA VAL A 9 12.17 -1.98 -10.45
C VAL A 9 13.62 -1.63 -10.16
N PHE A 10 14.13 -1.95 -8.96
CA PHE A 10 15.54 -1.73 -8.64
C PHE A 10 16.48 -2.67 -9.40
N GLU A 11 16.05 -3.90 -9.69
CA GLU A 11 16.80 -4.81 -10.56
C GLU A 11 16.98 -4.21 -11.95
N ALA A 12 15.90 -3.76 -12.57
CA ALA A 12 15.94 -3.08 -13.87
C ALA A 12 16.76 -1.80 -13.81
N LEU A 13 16.61 -0.99 -12.76
CA LEU A 13 17.34 0.27 -12.61
C LEU A 13 18.86 0.07 -12.48
N PHE A 14 19.31 -0.97 -11.77
CA PHE A 14 20.73 -1.19 -11.51
C PHE A 14 21.41 -2.09 -12.56
N PHE A 15 20.68 -3.04 -13.14
CA PHE A 15 21.24 -4.07 -14.02
C PHE A 15 20.65 -4.08 -15.43
N GLY A 16 19.57 -3.33 -15.67
CA GLY A 16 19.01 -3.17 -17.01
C GLY A 16 19.93 -2.37 -17.94
N GLU A 17 19.65 -2.42 -19.23
CA GLU A 17 20.39 -1.69 -20.28
C GLU A 17 20.01 -0.20 -20.34
N PHE A 18 19.96 0.46 -19.18
CA PHE A 18 19.66 1.89 -19.07
C PHE A 18 20.94 2.72 -18.96
N THR A 19 20.81 4.05 -19.05
CA THR A 19 21.92 4.98 -18.90
C THR A 19 22.60 4.90 -17.54
N GLU A 20 21.94 4.31 -16.55
CA GLU A 20 22.39 4.12 -15.18
C GLU A 20 23.32 2.91 -15.03
N LYS A 21 23.35 2.02 -16.03
CA LYS A 21 24.18 0.82 -16.01
C LYS A 21 25.67 1.19 -15.86
N GLY A 22 26.28 0.70 -14.79
CA GLY A 22 27.69 0.96 -14.49
C GLY A 22 27.99 2.32 -13.84
N LYS A 23 26.98 3.13 -13.51
CA LYS A 23 27.17 4.31 -12.66
C LYS A 23 27.26 3.91 -11.18
N ASN A 24 28.07 4.64 -10.42
CA ASN A 24 28.17 4.48 -8.97
C ASN A 24 27.00 5.14 -8.23
N GLU A 25 26.29 6.05 -8.88
CA GLU A 25 25.19 6.82 -8.32
C GLU A 25 23.99 6.81 -9.27
N VAL A 26 22.80 6.67 -8.70
CA VAL A 26 21.53 6.70 -9.42
C VAL A 26 20.59 7.65 -8.71
N GLU A 27 20.05 8.61 -9.46
CA GLU A 27 19.07 9.56 -8.96
C GLU A 27 17.68 8.91 -8.94
N ILE A 28 17.03 8.89 -7.77
CA ILE A 28 15.64 8.48 -7.62
C ILE A 28 14.78 9.74 -7.49
N LYS A 29 14.02 10.05 -8.53
CA LYS A 29 13.20 11.26 -8.61
C LYS A 29 11.84 11.06 -7.92
N ASP A 30 11.19 12.16 -7.55
CA ASP A 30 9.81 12.18 -7.04
C ASP A 30 9.59 11.33 -5.78
N VAL A 31 10.60 11.24 -4.91
CA VAL A 31 10.52 10.56 -3.62
C VAL A 31 10.86 11.54 -2.52
N VAL A 32 10.11 11.50 -1.42
CA VAL A 32 10.46 12.23 -0.20
C VAL A 32 11.60 11.49 0.49
N TYR A 33 12.69 12.20 0.74
CA TYR A 33 13.92 11.60 1.28
C TYR A 33 13.67 10.78 2.56
N GLU A 34 12.93 11.34 3.53
CA GLU A 34 12.66 10.68 4.81
C GLU A 34 11.82 9.41 4.64
N GLU A 35 10.78 9.43 3.80
CA GLU A 35 9.97 8.24 3.48
C GLU A 35 10.81 7.13 2.83
N PHE A 36 11.79 7.52 2.00
CA PHE A 36 12.71 6.56 1.39
C PHE A 36 13.66 5.93 2.40
N ILE A 37 14.13 6.72 3.36
CA ILE A 37 14.96 6.21 4.45
C ILE A 37 14.19 5.18 5.28
N ASP A 38 12.90 5.41 5.56
CA ASP A 38 12.05 4.42 6.24
C ASP A 38 11.91 3.12 5.43
N LEU A 39 11.70 3.22 4.12
CA LEU A 39 11.69 2.06 3.22
C LEU A 39 13.00 1.27 3.31
N LEU A 40 14.15 1.96 3.22
CA LEU A 40 15.46 1.33 3.33
C LEU A 40 15.64 0.67 4.70
N HIS A 41 15.26 1.33 5.78
CA HIS A 41 15.38 0.71 7.09
C HIS A 41 14.54 -0.56 7.22
N LEU A 42 13.33 -0.61 6.66
CA LEU A 42 12.50 -1.82 6.67
C LEU A 42 13.12 -2.96 5.84
N LEU A 43 13.74 -2.65 4.70
CA LEU A 43 14.38 -3.66 3.85
C LEU A 43 15.67 -4.23 4.45
N TYR A 44 16.42 -3.41 5.19
CA TYR A 44 17.75 -3.78 5.69
C TYR A 44 17.76 -4.20 7.16
N SER A 45 16.77 -3.76 7.96
CA SER A 45 16.71 -4.05 9.39
C SER A 45 15.67 -5.11 9.72
N ARG A 46 16.12 -6.24 10.28
CA ARG A 46 15.24 -7.33 10.71
C ARG A 46 14.32 -6.96 11.88
N SER A 47 14.64 -5.90 12.63
CA SER A 47 13.89 -5.47 13.81
C SER A 47 12.91 -4.34 13.54
N MET A 48 13.02 -3.65 12.40
CA MET A 48 12.09 -2.60 12.02
C MET A 48 10.75 -3.23 11.60
N ARG A 49 9.66 -2.53 11.87
CA ARG A 49 8.30 -2.95 11.51
C ARG A 49 7.53 -1.76 10.96
N VAL A 50 6.58 -2.03 10.09
CA VAL A 50 5.59 -1.03 9.66
C VAL A 50 4.79 -0.54 10.88
N THR A 51 4.45 0.74 10.90
CA THR A 51 3.69 1.41 11.97
C THR A 51 2.54 2.22 11.39
N ASP A 52 1.62 2.71 12.22
CA ASP A 52 0.53 3.57 11.76
C ASP A 52 1.03 4.86 11.09
N HIS A 53 2.19 5.36 11.53
CA HIS A 53 2.80 6.55 10.92
C HIS A 53 3.44 6.24 9.56
N THR A 54 4.06 5.07 9.42
CA THR A 54 4.85 4.75 8.23
C THR A 54 4.03 4.06 7.13
N VAL A 55 2.99 3.30 7.50
CA VAL A 55 2.22 2.50 6.55
C VAL A 55 1.70 3.27 5.32
N PRO A 56 1.25 4.54 5.40
CA PRO A 56 0.73 5.24 4.23
C PRO A 56 1.79 5.48 3.15
N HIS A 57 2.99 5.91 3.55
CA HIS A 57 4.07 6.18 2.60
C HIS A 57 4.81 4.90 2.21
N ILE A 58 4.88 3.90 3.10
CA ILE A 58 5.45 2.59 2.77
C ILE A 58 4.61 1.89 1.70
N LEU A 59 3.27 1.90 1.77
CA LEU A 59 2.42 1.37 0.70
C LEU A 59 2.69 2.06 -0.63
N LYS A 60 2.76 3.40 -0.64
CA LYS A 60 3.05 4.19 -1.84
C LYS A 60 4.39 3.80 -2.47
N LEU A 61 5.45 3.69 -1.67
CA LEU A 61 6.78 3.36 -2.16
C LEU A 61 6.90 1.88 -2.55
N ALA A 62 6.30 0.98 -1.78
CA ALA A 62 6.30 -0.45 -2.06
C ALA A 62 5.55 -0.77 -3.35
N ASP A 63 4.40 -0.13 -3.61
CA ASP A 63 3.70 -0.24 -4.89
C ASP A 63 4.55 0.30 -6.04
N ARG A 64 5.09 1.52 -5.89
CA ARG A 64 5.94 2.17 -6.91
C ARG A 64 7.15 1.32 -7.29
N PHE A 65 7.83 0.75 -6.30
CA PHE A 65 9.03 -0.06 -6.50
C PHE A 65 8.72 -1.56 -6.60
N GLN A 66 7.45 -1.96 -6.60
CA GLN A 66 7.00 -3.35 -6.68
C GLN A 66 7.66 -4.26 -5.62
N ILE A 67 7.70 -3.81 -4.37
CA ILE A 67 8.27 -4.53 -3.24
C ILE A 67 7.16 -5.31 -2.53
N GLU A 68 6.90 -6.53 -3.01
CA GLU A 68 5.80 -7.38 -2.54
C GLU A 68 5.88 -7.70 -1.03
N SER A 69 7.08 -7.87 -0.49
CA SER A 69 7.29 -8.16 0.94
C SER A 69 6.73 -7.06 1.84
N LEU A 70 6.94 -5.80 1.48
CA LEU A 70 6.44 -4.64 2.22
C LEU A 70 4.97 -4.36 1.96
N MET A 71 4.44 -4.72 0.78
CA MET A 71 2.99 -4.71 0.54
C MET A 71 2.27 -5.64 1.52
N LYS A 72 2.77 -6.88 1.67
CA LYS A 72 2.23 -7.88 2.60
C LYS A 72 2.36 -7.44 4.05
N GLU A 73 3.52 -6.93 4.47
CA GLU A 73 3.72 -6.46 5.84
C GLU A 73 2.79 -5.28 6.17
N SER A 74 2.61 -4.36 5.23
CA SER A 74 1.71 -3.21 5.36
C SER A 74 0.24 -3.65 5.44
N GLU A 75 -0.17 -4.63 4.63
CA GLU A 75 -1.52 -5.21 4.69
C GLU A 75 -1.79 -5.84 6.06
N VAL A 76 -0.87 -6.66 6.57
CA VAL A 76 -0.97 -7.27 7.90
C VAL A 76 -1.07 -6.21 8.99
N HIS A 77 -0.25 -5.15 8.90
CA HIS A 77 -0.30 -4.05 9.85
C HIS A 77 -1.66 -3.34 9.84
N LEU A 78 -2.21 -3.03 8.66
CA LEU A 78 -3.52 -2.40 8.53
C LEU A 78 -4.65 -3.28 9.08
N ILE A 79 -4.59 -4.59 8.90
CA ILE A 79 -5.59 -5.52 9.45
C ILE A 79 -5.67 -5.39 10.98
N ILE A 80 -4.53 -5.42 11.67
CA ILE A 80 -4.48 -5.41 13.15
C ILE A 80 -4.51 -4.01 13.77
N SER A 81 -4.19 -2.97 12.99
CA SER A 81 -4.10 -1.60 13.48
C SER A 81 -5.45 -1.08 13.99
N ARG A 82 -5.41 -0.25 15.04
CA ARG A 82 -6.55 0.52 15.55
C ARG A 82 -6.46 2.01 15.21
N GLY A 83 -5.38 2.44 14.55
CA GLY A 83 -5.13 3.84 14.18
C GLY A 83 -5.88 4.29 12.93
N PHE A 84 -6.47 3.35 12.18
CA PHE A 84 -7.27 3.61 11.00
C PHE A 84 -8.69 3.10 11.20
N ASP A 85 -9.67 3.89 10.82
CA ASP A 85 -11.03 3.41 10.74
C ASP A 85 -11.20 2.44 9.56
N ARG A 86 -12.36 1.80 9.49
CA ARG A 86 -12.64 0.81 8.46
C ARG A 86 -12.67 1.43 7.05
N MET A 87 -13.07 2.69 6.94
CA MET A 87 -13.15 3.41 5.68
C MET A 87 -11.79 3.71 5.10
N GLU A 88 -10.88 4.19 5.94
CA GLU A 88 -9.48 4.39 5.59
C GLU A 88 -8.83 3.07 5.17
N LYS A 89 -9.10 1.98 5.89
CA LYS A 89 -8.61 0.64 5.54
C LYS A 89 -9.14 0.16 4.19
N LEU A 90 -10.44 0.32 3.91
CA LEU A 90 -11.01 0.00 2.60
C LEU A 90 -10.39 0.86 1.49
N ARG A 91 -10.09 2.13 1.77
CA ARG A 91 -9.44 3.03 0.81
C ARG A 91 -8.03 2.56 0.48
N PHE A 92 -7.25 2.14 1.48
CA PHE A 92 -5.95 1.52 1.25
C PHE A 92 -6.08 0.22 0.47
N ALA A 93 -7.05 -0.62 0.82
CA ALA A 93 -7.28 -1.89 0.16
C ALA A 93 -7.63 -1.73 -1.32
N ASP A 94 -8.50 -0.77 -1.65
CA ASP A 94 -8.85 -0.43 -3.02
C ASP A 94 -7.65 0.13 -3.80
N GLN A 95 -7.00 1.15 -3.24
CA GLN A 95 -5.91 1.87 -3.89
C GLN A 95 -4.73 0.95 -4.22
N TYR A 96 -4.39 0.03 -3.31
CA TYR A 96 -3.20 -0.81 -3.38
C TYR A 96 -3.52 -2.29 -3.64
N ARG A 97 -4.78 -2.62 -3.96
CA ARG A 97 -5.25 -3.99 -4.25
C ARG A 97 -4.89 -4.99 -3.15
N LEU A 98 -5.19 -4.62 -1.90
CA LEU A 98 -4.95 -5.44 -0.72
C LEU A 98 -6.19 -6.31 -0.43
N ASP A 99 -6.28 -7.44 -1.13
CA ASP A 99 -7.49 -8.28 -1.14
C ASP A 99 -7.85 -8.84 0.25
N ASN A 100 -6.88 -9.23 1.07
CA ASN A 100 -7.18 -9.75 2.41
C ASN A 100 -7.74 -8.65 3.31
N LEU A 101 -7.17 -7.44 3.24
CA LEU A 101 -7.68 -6.29 3.98
C LEU A 101 -9.09 -5.91 3.51
N LYS A 102 -9.34 -5.95 2.20
CA LYS A 102 -10.66 -5.72 1.60
C LYS A 102 -11.68 -6.71 2.16
N ASP A 103 -11.41 -8.00 2.07
CA ASP A 103 -12.32 -9.06 2.51
C ASP A 103 -12.64 -8.94 3.99
N ILE A 104 -11.61 -8.74 4.84
CA ILE A 104 -11.80 -8.53 6.29
C ILE A 104 -12.67 -7.31 6.59
N CYS A 105 -12.48 -6.21 5.85
CA CYS A 105 -13.28 -5.02 6.04
C CYS A 105 -14.74 -5.24 5.60
N LEU A 106 -14.98 -5.99 4.51
CA LEU A 106 -16.33 -6.28 4.01
C LEU A 106 -17.09 -7.30 4.87
N ASP A 107 -16.44 -8.39 5.30
CA ASP A 107 -17.05 -9.46 6.10
C ASP A 107 -17.53 -8.98 7.48
N SER A 108 -16.89 -7.94 8.00
CA SER A 108 -17.20 -7.40 9.33
C SER A 108 -18.37 -6.41 9.33
N PHE A 109 -19.06 -6.21 8.20
CA PHE A 109 -20.35 -5.54 8.14
C PHE A 109 -21.48 -6.56 8.38
N THR A 110 -22.06 -6.52 9.57
CA THR A 110 -23.26 -7.31 9.90
C THR A 110 -24.52 -6.82 9.19
N ASP A 111 -24.50 -5.62 8.61
CA ASP A 111 -25.55 -5.08 7.75
C ASP A 111 -24.93 -4.17 6.68
N LEU A 112 -24.80 -4.71 5.47
CA LEU A 112 -24.23 -4.01 4.32
C LEU A 112 -25.19 -2.94 3.76
N ASN A 113 -26.49 -2.99 4.08
CA ASN A 113 -27.42 -1.89 3.76
C ASN A 113 -27.07 -0.62 4.54
N GLY A 114 -26.61 -0.79 5.79
CA GLY A 114 -26.06 0.28 6.60
C GLY A 114 -24.74 0.83 6.04
N LEU A 115 -23.94 -0.01 5.39
CA LEU A 115 -22.71 0.41 4.71
C LEU A 115 -23.04 1.35 3.55
N ALA A 116 -23.80 0.91 2.56
CA ALA A 116 -24.06 1.68 1.35
C ALA A 116 -24.72 3.04 1.65
N SER A 117 -25.64 3.08 2.62
CA SER A 117 -26.31 4.31 3.06
C SER A 117 -25.36 5.30 3.77
N ASN A 118 -24.44 4.81 4.61
CA ASN A 118 -23.42 5.64 5.26
C ASN A 118 -22.33 6.09 4.27
N LEU A 119 -21.97 5.23 3.31
CA LEU A 119 -20.93 5.48 2.30
C LEU A 119 -21.34 6.47 1.23
N ASN A 120 -22.54 6.31 0.66
CA ASN A 120 -23.01 7.22 -0.39
C ASN A 120 -23.12 8.67 0.09
N SER A 121 -23.15 8.87 1.41
CA SER A 121 -23.19 10.19 2.07
C SER A 121 -21.81 10.71 2.46
N SER A 122 -20.76 9.88 2.38
CA SER A 122 -19.40 10.21 2.80
C SER A 122 -18.57 10.73 1.62
N PRO A 123 -17.79 11.81 1.80
CA PRO A 123 -16.93 12.34 0.74
C PRO A 123 -15.84 11.33 0.32
N GLU A 124 -15.48 10.38 1.19
CA GLU A 124 -14.52 9.32 0.89
C GLU A 124 -15.02 8.35 -0.18
N PHE A 125 -16.34 8.16 -0.34
CA PHE A 125 -16.88 7.26 -1.36
C PHE A 125 -16.50 7.69 -2.78
N ALA A 126 -16.37 8.99 -3.03
CA ALA A 126 -15.93 9.51 -4.32
C ALA A 126 -14.53 8.99 -4.71
N ASN A 127 -13.68 8.70 -3.73
CA ASN A 127 -12.28 8.32 -3.92
C ASN A 127 -12.08 6.82 -4.23
N PHE A 128 -13.13 6.00 -4.16
CA PHE A 128 -13.06 4.59 -4.55
C PHE A 128 -13.07 4.40 -6.06
N SER A 129 -12.43 3.33 -6.50
CA SER A 129 -12.51 2.80 -7.87
C SER A 129 -13.94 2.44 -8.26
N ALA A 130 -14.23 2.38 -9.56
CA ALA A 130 -15.54 1.97 -10.05
C ALA A 130 -15.90 0.54 -9.60
N ASP A 131 -14.92 -0.35 -9.59
CA ASP A 131 -15.09 -1.75 -9.17
C ASP A 131 -15.42 -1.84 -7.67
N MET A 132 -14.72 -1.07 -6.83
CA MET A 132 -15.02 -1.04 -5.40
C MET A 132 -16.40 -0.43 -5.11
N LYS A 133 -16.78 0.63 -5.83
CA LYS A 133 -18.12 1.20 -5.76
C LYS A 133 -19.19 0.18 -6.14
N ALA A 134 -18.97 -0.60 -7.20
CA ALA A 134 -19.88 -1.66 -7.61
C ALA A 134 -20.01 -2.73 -6.52
N VAL A 135 -18.89 -3.22 -5.96
CA VAL A 135 -18.90 -4.21 -4.85
C VAL A 135 -19.67 -3.69 -3.63
N ILE A 136 -19.46 -2.43 -3.27
CA ILE A 136 -20.17 -1.77 -2.16
C ILE A 136 -21.68 -1.69 -2.44
N CYS A 137 -22.07 -1.36 -3.68
CA CYS A 137 -23.48 -1.19 -4.05
C CYS A 137 -24.21 -2.51 -4.33
N GLU A 138 -23.53 -3.54 -4.83
CA GLU A 138 -24.13 -4.85 -5.15
C GLU A 138 -24.30 -5.73 -3.92
N ASN A 139 -23.49 -5.53 -2.89
CA ASN A 139 -23.56 -6.29 -1.65
C ASN A 139 -24.30 -5.55 -0.52
N GLY A 140 -24.78 -4.32 -0.76
CA GLY A 140 -25.54 -3.52 0.21
C GLY A 140 -27.00 -3.30 -0.14
#